data_AF-A0A1Z4LME8-F1
#
_entry.id   AF-A0A1Z4LME8-F1
#
_cell.length_a   1.000
_cell.length_b   1.000
_cell.length_c   1.000
_cell.angle_alpha   90.00
_cell.angle_beta   90.00
_cell.angle_gamma   90.00
#
_symmetry.space_group_name_H-M   'P 1'
#
loop_
_entity.id
_entity.type
_entity.pdbx_description
1 polymer ?
#
loop_
_entity_poly.entity_id
_entity_poly.type
_entity_poly.pdbx_seq_one_letter_code
_entity_poly.pdbx_strand_id
1 'polypeptide(L)'
;MEESLIGNNWIVDGNHSKTRDIVWGKADTLVWLDYSFPLIMSRVLWRTFHRVVTKQQICNGNYESLKKTFSKESIILWSLQTYRKRKREYPILINQPEYSHLNIVRLSSPQAAEHWLSTL
;
A
#
# COMPACT_ATOMS: atom_id res chain seq x y z
N MET A 1 -9.43 8.55 15.90
CA MET A 1 -9.42 8.16 14.47
C MET A 1 -10.87 7.91 14.01
N GLU A 2 -11.81 8.75 14.43
CA GLU A 2 -13.23 8.69 14.04
C GLU A 2 -13.74 10.05 13.52
N GLU A 3 -13.07 11.15 13.89
CA GLU A 3 -13.50 12.52 13.54
C GLU A 3 -13.19 12.95 12.09
N SER A 4 -12.45 12.17 11.29
CA SER A 4 -12.05 12.57 9.94
C SER A 4 -13.03 12.18 8.83
N LEU A 5 -14.19 11.60 9.17
CA LEU A 5 -15.22 11.18 8.20
C LEU A 5 -16.40 12.19 8.09
N ILE A 6 -16.25 13.38 8.67
CA ILE A 6 -17.32 14.40 8.77
C ILE A 6 -17.43 15.29 7.51
N GLY A 7 -16.47 15.18 6.57
CA GLY A 7 -16.57 15.83 5.26
C GLY A 7 -17.39 14.97 4.28
N ASN A 8 -18.22 15.62 3.44
CA ASN A 8 -18.98 14.95 2.37
C ASN A 8 -18.09 14.12 1.40
N ASN A 9 -16.79 14.37 1.39
CA ASN A 9 -15.81 13.63 0.61
C ASN A 9 -14.59 13.37 1.49
N TRP A 10 -14.21 12.09 1.62
CA TRP A 10 -13.05 11.67 2.38
C TRP A 10 -12.22 10.68 1.55
N ILE A 11 -10.91 10.72 1.74
CA ILE A 11 -9.97 9.77 1.15
C ILE A 11 -9.17 9.18 2.30
N VAL A 12 -9.11 7.85 2.37
CA VAL A 12 -8.28 7.13 3.33
C VAL A 12 -7.21 6.38 2.56
N ASP A 13 -5.94 6.71 2.82
CA ASP A 13 -4.81 5.94 2.36
C ASP A 13 -4.22 5.09 3.50
N GLY A 14 -3.70 3.91 3.15
CA GLY A 14 -3.05 3.01 4.10
C GLY A 14 -3.75 1.65 4.26
N ASN A 15 -2.94 0.61 4.48
CA ASN A 15 -3.41 -0.77 4.61
C ASN A 15 -3.62 -1.15 6.08
N HIS A 16 -4.43 -0.37 6.80
CA HIS A 16 -4.76 -0.63 8.20
C HIS A 16 -5.88 -1.69 8.29
N SER A 17 -5.49 -2.95 8.46
CA SER A 17 -6.44 -4.07 8.55
C SER A 17 -7.48 -3.90 9.66
N LYS A 18 -7.17 -3.17 10.73
CA LYS A 18 -8.08 -2.93 11.87
C LYS A 18 -9.19 -1.92 11.58
N THR A 19 -8.97 -0.98 10.67
CA THR A 19 -9.98 0.04 10.30
C THR A 19 -10.62 -0.25 8.95
N ARG A 20 -10.11 -1.24 8.23
CA ARG A 20 -10.56 -1.61 6.90
C ARG A 20 -12.05 -1.88 6.83
N ASP A 21 -12.60 -2.67 7.74
CA ASP A 21 -14.01 -3.08 7.64
C ASP A 21 -14.96 -1.89 7.88
N ILE A 22 -14.55 -0.92 8.72
CA ILE A 22 -15.27 0.35 8.94
C ILE A 22 -15.18 1.25 7.70
N VAL A 23 -13.98 1.35 7.12
CA VAL A 23 -13.72 2.20 5.95
C VAL A 23 -14.40 1.63 4.70
N TRP A 24 -14.27 0.34 4.45
CA TRP A 24 -14.86 -0.34 3.29
C TRP A 24 -16.39 -0.41 3.39
N GLY A 25 -16.94 -0.53 4.60
CA GLY A 25 -18.39 -0.47 4.80
C GLY A 25 -19.00 0.90 4.50
N LYS A 26 -18.23 2.00 4.55
CA LYS A 26 -18.70 3.36 4.28
C LYS A 26 -18.21 3.95 2.96
N ALA A 27 -17.22 3.33 2.33
CA ALA A 27 -16.67 3.81 1.07
C ALA A 27 -17.64 3.53 -0.09
N ASP A 28 -17.61 4.41 -1.09
CA ASP A 28 -18.27 4.18 -2.37
C ASP A 28 -17.32 3.52 -3.38
N THR A 29 -16.03 3.86 -3.32
CA THR A 29 -15.02 3.40 -4.28
C THR A 29 -13.76 2.89 -3.57
N LEU A 30 -13.29 1.71 -3.98
CA LEU A 30 -12.05 1.10 -3.53
C LEU A 30 -11.03 1.07 -4.68
N VAL A 31 -9.98 1.87 -4.57
CA VAL A 31 -8.86 1.86 -5.54
C VAL A 31 -7.79 0.89 -5.07
N TRP A 32 -7.64 -0.23 -5.79
CA TRP A 32 -6.66 -1.26 -5.48
C TRP A 32 -5.45 -1.18 -6.41
N LEU A 33 -4.32 -0.72 -5.88
CA LEU A 33 -3.03 -0.70 -6.58
C LEU A 33 -2.36 -2.09 -6.52
N ASP A 34 -2.70 -2.98 -7.45
CA ASP A 34 -2.13 -4.33 -7.57
C ASP A 34 -0.90 -4.35 -8.50
N TYR A 35 0.11 -3.56 -8.16
CA TYR A 35 1.35 -3.50 -8.93
C TYR A 35 2.15 -4.81 -8.85
N SER A 36 2.93 -5.08 -9.90
CA SER A 36 3.80 -6.24 -9.95
C SER A 36 4.87 -6.19 -8.85
N PHE A 37 5.20 -7.35 -8.28
CA PHE A 37 6.23 -7.45 -7.24
C PHE A 37 7.59 -6.85 -7.63
N PRO A 38 8.13 -7.06 -8.86
CA PRO A 38 9.40 -6.46 -9.25
C PRO A 38 9.37 -4.93 -9.20
N LEU A 39 8.25 -4.30 -9.57
CA LEU A 39 8.09 -2.86 -9.52
C LEU A 39 8.01 -2.32 -8.10
N ILE A 40 7.26 -3.01 -7.23
CA ILE A 40 7.19 -2.66 -5.81
C ILE A 40 8.59 -2.77 -5.18
N MET A 41 9.28 -3.87 -5.46
CA MET A 41 10.61 -4.13 -4.91
C MET A 41 11.64 -3.11 -5.40
N SER A 42 11.66 -2.79 -6.70
CA SER A 42 12.60 -1.80 -7.25
C SER A 42 12.41 -0.43 -6.60
N ARG A 43 11.16 0.01 -6.36
CA ARG A 43 10.86 1.26 -5.65
C ARG A 43 11.29 1.23 -4.19
N VAL A 44 11.06 0.12 -3.48
CA VAL A 44 11.50 -0.05 -2.09
C VAL A 44 13.04 0.00 -2.01
N LEU A 45 13.73 -0.75 -2.87
CA LEU A 45 15.19 -0.78 -2.91
C LEU A 45 15.77 0.58 -3.29
N TRP A 46 15.23 1.25 -4.31
CA TRP A 46 15.68 2.57 -4.73
C TRP A 46 15.51 3.61 -3.62
N ARG A 47 14.33 3.65 -2.97
CA ARG A 47 14.07 4.57 -1.86
C ARG A 47 15.01 4.30 -0.69
N THR A 48 15.28 3.04 -0.40
CA THR A 48 16.18 2.66 0.70
C THR A 48 17.62 3.02 0.36
N PHE A 49 18.08 2.70 -0.85
CA PHE A 49 19.41 3.06 -1.32
C PHE A 49 19.62 4.57 -1.30
N HIS A 50 18.67 5.35 -1.83
CA HIS A 50 18.72 6.81 -1.81
C HIS A 50 18.80 7.36 -0.38
N ARG A 51 17.99 6.84 0.56
CA ARG A 51 18.05 7.25 1.98
C ARG A 51 19.41 6.97 2.62
N VAL A 52 20.02 5.83 2.32
CA VAL A 52 21.35 5.49 2.84
C VAL A 52 22.43 6.37 2.22
N VAL A 53 22.41 6.59 0.90
CA VAL A 53 23.38 7.44 0.19
C VAL A 53 23.28 8.91 0.63
N THR A 54 22.06 9.41 0.81
CA THR A 54 21.82 10.80 1.27
C THR A 54 22.02 11.00 2.76
N LYS A 55 22.37 9.95 3.53
CA LYS A 55 22.55 9.98 4.99
C LYS A 55 21.40 10.67 5.72
N GLN A 56 20.15 10.47 5.25
CA GLN A 56 18.99 11.01 5.95
C GLN A 56 18.88 10.34 7.33
N GLN A 57 19.04 11.15 8.38
CA GLN A 57 18.94 10.71 9.76
C GLN A 57 17.49 10.29 10.01
N ILE A 58 17.26 9.01 10.29
CA ILE A 58 15.94 8.54 10.76
C ILE A 58 15.81 8.90 12.24
N CYS A 59 14.61 9.35 12.62
CA CYS A 59 14.23 9.71 13.98
C CYS A 59 14.72 8.64 14.97
N ASN A 60 15.82 8.94 15.67
CA ASN A 60 16.59 8.17 16.69
C ASN A 60 18.12 8.21 16.49
N GLY A 61 18.66 8.94 15.52
CA GLY A 61 20.12 9.14 15.40
C GLY A 61 20.89 7.91 14.89
N ASN A 62 20.19 6.90 14.39
CA ASN A 62 20.80 5.73 13.75
C ASN A 62 20.95 5.98 12.24
N TYR A 63 22.14 5.71 11.71
CA TYR A 63 22.37 5.59 10.27
C TYR A 63 21.79 4.26 9.80
N GLU A 64 20.90 4.26 8.80
CA GLU A 64 20.48 3.01 8.16
C GLU A 64 21.69 2.38 7.47
N SER A 65 22.21 1.31 8.07
CA SER A 65 23.28 0.53 7.46
C SER A 65 22.64 -0.41 6.44
N LEU A 66 23.11 -0.41 5.20
CA LEU A 66 22.67 -1.35 4.13
C LEU A 66 22.69 -2.81 4.61
N LYS A 67 23.59 -3.14 5.55
CA LYS A 67 23.65 -4.44 6.23
C LYS A 67 22.36 -4.82 6.98
N LYS A 68 21.62 -3.88 7.57
CA LYS A 68 20.32 -4.16 8.24
C LYS A 68 19.18 -4.29 7.24
N THR A 69 19.18 -3.50 6.16
CA THR A 69 18.21 -3.62 5.07
C THR A 69 18.31 -4.96 4.34
N PHE A 70 19.54 -5.47 4.16
CA PHE A 70 19.83 -6.76 3.52
C PHE A 70 20.10 -7.91 4.51
N SER A 71 20.00 -7.68 5.83
CA SER A 71 20.12 -8.73 6.86
C SER A 71 18.92 -9.68 6.76
N LYS A 72 19.06 -10.93 7.22
CA LYS A 72 18.10 -12.05 7.11
C LYS A 72 16.68 -11.81 7.66
N GLU A 73 16.40 -10.66 8.29
CA GLU A 73 15.06 -10.14 8.68
C GLU A 73 14.51 -9.11 7.67
N SER A 74 15.13 -9.03 6.48
CA SER A 74 15.06 -7.93 5.52
C SER A 74 13.64 -7.50 5.17
N ILE A 75 13.51 -6.20 5.00
CA ILE A 75 12.36 -5.56 4.36
C ILE A 75 11.95 -6.23 3.05
N ILE A 76 12.89 -6.88 2.36
CA ILE A 76 12.67 -7.67 1.15
C ILE A 76 11.82 -8.92 1.45
N LEU A 77 12.24 -9.73 2.43
CA LEU A 77 11.50 -10.94 2.84
C LEU A 77 10.12 -10.58 3.38
N TRP A 78 10.05 -9.56 4.25
CA TRP A 78 8.78 -9.05 4.77
C TRP A 78 7.87 -8.53 3.65
N SER A 79 8.41 -7.79 2.68
CA SER A 79 7.65 -7.28 1.52
C SER A 79 7.14 -8.41 0.64
N LEU A 80 7.94 -9.46 0.43
CA LEU A 80 7.52 -10.64 -0.34
C LEU A 80 6.41 -11.42 0.37
N GLN A 81 6.56 -11.68 1.66
CA GLN A 81 5.53 -12.35 2.47
C GLN A 81 4.23 -11.54 2.48
N THR A 82 4.33 -10.22 2.73
CA THR A 82 3.19 -9.30 2.72
C THR A 82 2.54 -9.23 1.34
N TYR A 83 3.31 -9.15 0.26
CA TYR A 83 2.79 -9.15 -1.11
C TYR A 83 2.00 -10.43 -1.40
N ARG A 84 2.58 -11.60 -1.11
CA ARG A 84 1.92 -12.90 -1.33
C ARG A 84 0.63 -13.02 -0.52
N LYS A 85 0.68 -12.62 0.76
CA LYS A 85 -0.48 -12.63 1.65
C LYS A 85 -1.60 -11.74 1.09
N ARG A 86 -1.31 -10.47 0.78
CA ARG A 86 -2.30 -9.52 0.26
C ARG A 86 -2.89 -9.95 -1.08
N LYS A 87 -2.05 -10.48 -1.98
CA LYS A 87 -2.51 -10.95 -3.30
C LYS A 87 -3.45 -12.15 -3.22
N ARG A 88 -3.35 -12.95 -2.15
CA ARG A 88 -4.28 -14.04 -1.86
C ARG A 88 -5.55 -13.56 -1.15
N GLU A 89 -5.40 -12.69 -0.15
CA GLU A 89 -6.52 -12.27 0.71
C GLU A 89 -7.45 -11.27 0.02
N TYR A 90 -6.92 -10.28 -0.69
CA TYR A 90 -7.72 -9.15 -1.19
C TYR A 90 -8.80 -9.57 -2.19
N PRO A 91 -8.54 -10.46 -3.17
CA PRO A 91 -9.61 -10.96 -4.04
C PRO A 91 -10.74 -11.66 -3.28
N ILE A 92 -10.42 -12.39 -2.21
CA ILE A 92 -11.44 -13.10 -1.42
C ILE A 92 -12.29 -12.11 -0.65
N LEU A 93 -11.63 -11.12 -0.03
CA LEU A 93 -12.28 -10.11 0.79
C LEU A 93 -13.17 -9.20 -0.05
N ILE A 94 -12.66 -8.68 -1.17
CA ILE A 94 -13.40 -7.77 -2.04
C ILE A 94 -14.65 -8.45 -2.65
N ASN A 95 -14.65 -9.78 -2.81
CA ASN A 95 -15.81 -10.53 -3.30
C ASN A 95 -16.82 -10.89 -2.19
N GLN A 96 -16.64 -10.43 -0.95
CA GLN A 96 -17.63 -10.68 0.10
C GLN A 96 -18.92 -9.88 -0.17
N PRO A 97 -20.11 -10.43 0.15
CA PRO A 97 -21.38 -9.75 -0.09
C PRO A 97 -21.49 -8.38 0.58
N GLU A 98 -20.83 -8.23 1.73
CA GLU A 98 -20.74 -7.02 2.54
C GLU A 98 -20.10 -5.83 1.81
N TYR A 99 -19.38 -6.10 0.71
CA TYR A 99 -18.69 -5.10 -0.10
C TYR A 99 -19.25 -4.99 -1.51
N SER A 100 -20.44 -5.56 -1.76
CA SER A 100 -21.10 -5.50 -3.08
C SER A 100 -21.45 -4.10 -3.54
N HIS A 101 -21.56 -3.13 -2.63
CA HIS A 101 -21.76 -1.72 -2.94
C HIS A 101 -20.50 -1.00 -3.40
N LEU A 102 -19.30 -1.60 -3.21
CA LEU A 102 -18.04 -0.96 -3.55
C LEU A 102 -17.78 -0.99 -5.05
N ASN A 103 -17.54 0.19 -5.63
CA ASN A 103 -16.94 0.29 -6.95
C ASN A 103 -15.43 -0.01 -6.85
N ILE A 104 -14.99 -1.15 -7.36
CA ILE A 104 -13.60 -1.60 -7.24
C ILE A 104 -12.81 -1.25 -8.50
N VAL A 105 -11.82 -0.38 -8.35
CA VAL A 105 -10.90 0.00 -9.42
C VAL A 105 -9.56 -0.68 -9.18
N ARG A 106 -9.24 -1.72 -9.97
CA ARG A 106 -7.96 -2.43 -9.90
C ARG A 106 -6.95 -1.85 -10.89
N LEU A 107 -5.85 -1.31 -10.38
CA LEU A 107 -4.78 -0.70 -11.16
C LEU A 107 -3.52 -1.56 -11.04
N SER A 108 -3.16 -2.26 -12.12
CA SER A 108 -2.05 -3.21 -12.14
C SER A 108 -0.70 -2.60 -12.52
N SER A 109 -0.69 -1.36 -13.01
CA SER A 109 0.53 -0.64 -13.38
C SER A 109 0.42 0.87 -13.05
N PRO A 110 1.56 1.57 -12.93
CA PRO A 110 1.57 3.03 -12.81
C PRO A 110 0.88 3.72 -13.99
N GLN A 111 1.08 3.20 -15.21
CA GLN A 111 0.44 3.73 -16.41
C GLN A 111 -1.08 3.58 -16.35
N ALA A 112 -1.58 2.45 -15.84
CA ALA A 112 -3.01 2.27 -15.62
C ALA A 112 -3.55 3.26 -14.60
N ALA A 113 -2.77 3.56 -13.55
CA ALA A 113 -3.14 4.56 -12.55
C ALA A 113 -3.14 5.98 -13.13
N GLU A 114 -2.11 6.36 -13.90
CA GLU A 114 -2.04 7.65 -14.59
C GLU A 114 -3.19 7.81 -15.59
N HIS A 115 -3.49 6.75 -16.36
CA HIS A 115 -4.61 6.75 -17.28
C HIS A 115 -5.94 6.91 -16.54
N TRP A 116 -6.16 6.15 -15.47
CA TRP A 116 -7.37 6.28 -14.66
C TRP A 116 -7.50 7.69 -14.07
N LEU A 117 -6.41 8.27 -13.55
CA LEU A 117 -6.40 9.66 -13.06
C LEU A 117 -6.73 10.67 -14.17
N SER A 118 -6.36 10.40 -15.42
CA SER A 118 -6.73 11.27 -16.56
C SER A 118 -8.18 11.12 -17.01
N THR A 119 -8.90 10.12 -16.50
CA THR A 119 -10.33 9.85 -16.81
C THR A 119 -11.30 10.28 -15.73
N LEU A 120 -10.79 10.78 -14.59
CA LEU A 120 -11.57 11.36 -13.49
C LEU A 120 -11.87 12.84 -13.75
#